data_AF-A0A3C0VMC7-F1
#
_entry.id   AF-A0A3C0VMC7-F1
#
_cell.length_a   1.000
_cell.length_b   1.000
_cell.length_c   1.000
_cell.angle_alpha   90.00
_cell.angle_beta   90.00
_cell.angle_gamma   90.00
#
_symmetry.space_group_name_H-M   'P 1'
#
loop_
_entity.id
_entity.type
_entity.pdbx_description
1 polymer ?
#
loop_
_entity_poly.entity_id
_entity_poly.type
_entity_poly.pdbx_seq_one_letter_code
_entity_poly.pdbx_strand_id
1 'polypeptide(L)' 'MKLVAGNSNRPLAEAIAKYLNIPLTKSDIRRFADEEVFVEIQENV' A
#
# COMPACT_ATOMS: atom_id res chain seq x y z
N MET A 1 4.94 2.38 -14.04
CA MET A 1 5.16 1.31 -13.04
C MET A 1 4.62 1.79 -11.71
N LYS A 2 3.88 0.96 -10.98
CA LYS A 2 3.26 1.29 -9.68
C LYS A 2 3.88 0.39 -8.60
N LEU A 3 4.15 0.95 -7.43
CA LEU A 3 4.66 0.23 -6.27
C LEU A 3 3.53 0.08 -5.25
N VAL A 4 3.04 -1.14 -5.06
CA VAL A 4 1.95 -1.44 -4.11
C VAL A 4 2.54 -2.16 -2.91
N ALA A 5 2.19 -1.73 -1.71
CA ALA A 5 2.56 -2.40 -0.46
C ALA A 5 1.37 -2.43 0.50
N GLY A 6 1.20 -3.57 1.19
CA GLY A 6 0.19 -3.73 2.23
C GLY A 6 0.62 -3.17 3.59
N ASN A 7 0.08 -3.76 4.67
CA ASN A 7 0.33 -3.32 6.05
C ASN A 7 1.58 -3.94 6.70
N SER A 8 2.33 -4.80 5.99
CA SER A 8 3.44 -5.56 6.60
C SER A 8 4.60 -4.68 7.05
N ASN A 9 5.07 -3.76 6.18
CA ASN A 9 6.19 -2.87 6.50
C ASN A 9 6.14 -1.58 5.65
N ARG A 10 5.30 -0.64 6.07
CA ARG A 10 5.14 0.67 5.42
C ARG A 10 6.47 1.45 5.33
N PRO A 11 7.30 1.55 6.39
CA PRO A 11 8.57 2.27 6.32
C PRO A 11 9.54 1.71 5.26
N LEU A 12 9.62 0.39 5.13
CA LEU A 12 10.47 -0.25 4.11
C LEU A 12 9.95 0.06 2.69
N ALA A 13 8.64 -0.04 2.48
CA ALA A 13 8.04 0.26 1.18
C ALA A 13 8.27 1.72 0.77
N GLU A 14 8.17 2.67 1.72
CA GLU A 14 8.48 4.08 1.50
C GLU A 14 9.96 4.32 1.19
N ALA A 15 10.87 3.61 1.85
CA ALA A 15 12.29 3.68 1.55
C ALA A 15 12.61 3.19 0.12
N ILE A 16 11.98 2.10 -0.33
CA ILE A 16 12.10 1.58 -1.71
C ILE A 16 11.51 2.57 -2.71
N ALA A 17 10.32 3.12 -2.43
CA ALA A 17 9.66 4.14 -3.25
C ALA A 17 10.59 5.35 -3.48
N LYS A 18 11.19 5.84 -2.38
CA LYS A 18 12.16 6.94 -2.41
C LYS A 18 13.41 6.61 -3.21
N TYR A 19 13.96 5.40 -3.05
CA TYR A 19 15.13 4.95 -3.80
C TYR A 19 14.87 4.89 -5.31
N LEU A 20 13.68 4.43 -5.70
CA LEU A 20 13.26 4.33 -7.10
C LEU A 20 12.71 5.65 -7.67
N ASN A 21 12.61 6.70 -6.85
CA ASN A 21 12.01 7.99 -7.21
C ASN A 21 10.58 7.87 -7.79
N ILE A 22 9.78 6.96 -7.23
CA ILE A 22 8.36 6.77 -7.56
C ILE A 22 7.52 6.85 -6.29
N PRO A 23 6.27 7.37 -6.35
CA PRO A 23 5.40 7.36 -5.18
C PRO A 23 4.93 5.94 -4.84
N LEU A 24 4.76 5.65 -3.56
CA LEU A 24 4.08 4.44 -3.09
C LEU A 24 2.58 4.58 -3.37
N THR A 25 1.99 3.56 -3.98
CA THR A 25 0.57 3.57 -4.37
C THR A 25 -0.33 3.69 -3.14
N LYS A 26 -1.26 4.64 -3.20
CA LYS A 26 -2.23 4.89 -2.16
C LYS A 26 -3.25 3.75 -2.11
N SER A 27 -3.30 3.09 -0.96
CA SER A 27 -4.20 1.98 -0.69
C SER A 27 -4.79 2.13 0.71
N ASP A 28 -6.08 1.80 0.85
CA ASP A 28 -6.76 1.68 2.14
C ASP A 28 -6.87 0.19 2.50
N ILE A 29 -6.41 -0.16 3.70
CA ILE A 29 -6.43 -1.53 4.19
C ILE A 29 -6.95 -1.51 5.62
N ARG A 30 -8.12 -2.11 5.83
CA ARG A 30 -8.78 -2.19 7.14
C ARG A 30 -9.35 -3.58 7.35
N ARG A 31 -9.56 -3.94 8.62
CA ARG A 31 -10.26 -5.15 9.01
C ARG A 31 -11.67 -4.84 9.48
N PHE A 32 -12.59 -5.71 9.14
CA PHE A 32 -13.95 -5.71 9.67
C PHE A 32 -13.99 -6.44 11.02
N ALA A 33 -15.11 -6.30 11.74
CA ALA A 33 -15.28 -6.88 13.08
C ALA A 33 -15.34 -8.42 13.07
N ASP A 34 -15.58 -9.03 11.91
CA ASP A 34 -15.62 -10.47 11.65
C ASP A 34 -14.27 -11.01 11.12
N GLU A 35 -13.18 -10.24 11.23
CA GLU A 35 -11.83 -10.56 10.75
C GLU A 35 -11.64 -10.59 9.22
N GLU A 36 -12.66 -10.21 8.44
CA GLU A 36 -12.47 -10.01 7.00
C GLU A 36 -11.57 -8.80 6.72
N VAL A 37 -10.78 -8.86 5.64
CA VAL A 37 -9.85 -7.80 5.24
C VAL A 37 -10.38 -7.07 4.02
N PHE A 38 -10.58 -5.77 4.14
CA PHE A 38 -10.88 -4.87 3.04
C PHE A 38 -9.58 -4.27 2.50
N VAL A 39 -9.43 -4.27 1.17
CA VAL A 39 -8.32 -3.64 0.46
C VAL A 39 -8.87 -2.84 -0.72
N GLU A 40 -8.52 -1.55 -0.78
CA GLU A 40 -8.88 -0.65 -1.88
C GLU A 40 -7.62 0.05 -2.41
N ILE A 41 -7.43 0.05 -3.73
CA ILE A 41 -6.37 0.82 -4.40
C ILE A 41 -6.99 2.12 -4.92
N GLN A 42 -6.52 3.26 -4.42
CA GLN A 42 -7.11 4.58 -4.71
C GLN A 42 -6.54 5.24 -5.98
N GLU A 43 -5.89 4.44 -6.83
CA GLU A 43 -5.23 4.90 -8.05
C GLU A 43 -5.59 3.96 -9.20
N ASN A 44 -5.63 4.50 -10.43
CA ASN A 44 -5.71 3.67 -11.63
C ASN A 44 -4.38 2.92 -11.82
N VAL A 45 -4.47 1.61 -12.02
CA VAL A 45 -3.34 0.67 -12.04
C VAL A 45 -3.00 0.26 -13.46
#